data_AF-A0A7J6KJ98-F1
#
_entry.id   AF-A0A7J6KJ98-F1
#
_cell.length_a   1.000
_cell.length_b   1.000
_cell.length_c   1.000
_cell.angle_alpha   90.00
_cell.angle_beta   90.00
_cell.angle_gamma   90.00
#
_symmetry.space_group_name_H-M   'P 1'
#
loop_
_entity.id
_entity.type
_entity.pdbx_description
1 polymer ?
#
loop_
_entity_poly.entity_id
_entity_poly.type
_entity_poly.pdbx_seq_one_letter_code
_entity_poly.pdbx_strand_id
1 'polypeptide(L)'
;MSACCPTDKVQAPPSGYQGKGAFTTIAGLKCYTVGSGSNGAGLLSIYDIFGFHSNNYEEADRLSEGLDGALVVVPDFFDGKPWPASKYPPNTPE
;
A
#
# COMPACT_ATOMS: atom_id res chain seq x y z
N MET A 1 -0.87 -23.18 -23.67
CA MET A 1 -0.68 -22.79 -22.26
C MET A 1 -1.85 -21.90 -21.88
N SER A 2 -2.78 -22.40 -21.06
CA SER A 2 -3.91 -21.58 -20.60
C SER A 2 -3.44 -20.80 -19.38
N ALA A 3 -3.51 -19.46 -19.43
CA ALA A 3 -3.30 -18.65 -18.24
C ALA A 3 -4.36 -19.02 -17.20
N CYS A 4 -3.96 -19.22 -15.93
CA CYS A 4 -4.88 -19.51 -14.83
C CYS A 4 -5.78 -18.31 -14.46
N CYS A 5 -5.48 -17.12 -14.99
CA CYS A 5 -6.23 -15.90 -14.75
C CYS A 5 -6.63 -15.26 -16.10
N PRO A 6 -7.87 -14.77 -16.25
CA PRO A 6 -8.29 -14.05 -17.46
C PRO A 6 -7.45 -12.77 -17.61
N THR A 7 -6.61 -12.70 -18.63
CA THR A 7 -5.73 -11.55 -18.94
C THR A 7 -6.45 -10.42 -19.68
N ASP A 8 -7.73 -10.60 -19.99
CA ASP A 8 -8.64 -9.61 -20.58
C ASP A 8 -9.24 -8.65 -19.54
N LYS A 9 -8.97 -8.86 -18.26
CA LYS A 9 -9.47 -8.03 -17.18
C LYS A 9 -8.77 -6.66 -17.20
N VAL A 10 -9.56 -5.63 -17.50
CA VAL A 10 -9.23 -4.23 -17.26
C VAL A 10 -8.83 -4.05 -15.78
N GLN A 11 -7.87 -3.16 -15.52
CA GLN A 11 -7.48 -2.79 -14.17
C GLN A 11 -8.72 -2.50 -13.32
N ALA A 12 -8.81 -3.13 -12.15
CA ALA A 12 -9.92 -2.91 -11.24
C ALA A 12 -10.03 -1.40 -10.94
N PRO A 13 -11.26 -0.83 -10.93
CA PRO A 13 -11.43 0.57 -10.61
C PRO A 13 -10.81 0.86 -9.24
N PRO A 14 -10.27 2.07 -9.02
CA PRO A 14 -9.73 2.46 -7.72
C PRO A 14 -10.79 2.17 -6.65
N SER A 15 -10.44 1.43 -5.60
CA SER A 15 -11.37 1.22 -4.50
C SER A 15 -11.70 2.58 -3.88
N GLY A 16 -12.99 2.88 -3.66
CA GLY A 16 -13.41 4.09 -2.92
C GLY A 16 -13.10 4.00 -1.43
N TYR A 17 -12.20 3.09 -1.02
CA TYR A 17 -11.89 2.81 0.36
C TYR A 17 -11.18 4.01 0.98
N GLN A 18 -11.69 4.45 2.13
CA GLN A 18 -11.07 5.47 2.96
C GLN A 18 -10.40 4.78 4.14
N GLY A 19 -9.10 5.01 4.29
CA GLY A 19 -8.33 4.46 5.40
C GLY A 19 -8.88 4.90 6.75
N LYS A 20 -8.89 3.97 7.72
CA LYS A 20 -9.29 4.18 9.12
C LYS A 20 -8.16 4.75 9.99
N GLY A 21 -6.93 4.59 9.51
CA GLY A 21 -5.71 5.10 10.13
C GLY A 21 -5.51 6.60 9.95
N ALA A 22 -4.31 7.05 10.29
CA ALA A 22 -3.93 8.46 10.22
C ALA A 22 -2.56 8.62 9.57
N PHE A 23 -2.32 9.78 8.96
CA PHE A 23 -0.99 10.16 8.53
C PHE A 23 -0.22 10.78 9.70
N THR A 24 0.93 10.19 10.02
CA THR A 24 1.88 10.67 11.02
C THR A 24 3.25 10.87 10.38
N THR A 25 4.14 11.60 11.05
CA THR A 25 5.53 11.74 10.60
C THR A 25 6.42 10.90 11.48
N ILE A 26 7.15 9.95 10.89
CA ILE A 26 8.07 9.05 11.59
C ILE A 26 9.42 9.14 10.89
N ALA A 27 10.48 9.48 11.63
CA ALA A 27 11.84 9.63 11.10
C ALA A 27 11.93 10.56 9.86
N GLY A 28 11.08 11.60 9.82
CA GLY A 28 11.04 12.56 8.71
C GLY A 28 10.26 12.10 7.47
N LEU A 29 9.71 10.87 7.48
CA LEU A 29 8.85 10.35 6.42
C LEU A 29 7.38 10.53 6.80
N LYS A 30 6.55 10.87 5.82
CA LYS A 30 5.09 10.81 5.95
C LYS A 30 4.68 9.34 5.96
N CYS A 31 4.02 8.88 7.01
CA CYS A 31 3.60 7.48 7.15
C CYS A 31 2.10 7.40 7.35
N TYR A 32 1.43 6.49 6.66
CA TYR A 32 0.10 6.05 7.08
C TYR A 32 0.25 5.03 8.21
N THR A 33 -0.47 5.24 9.30
CA THR A 33 -0.38 4.40 10.51
C THR A 33 -1.75 3.99 10.99
N VAL A 34 -1.90 2.71 11.33
CA VAL A 34 -3.12 2.14 11.91
C VAL A 34 -2.76 1.12 12.99
N GLY A 35 -3.64 0.95 13.97
CA GLY A 35 -3.41 0.08 15.11
C GLY A 35 -2.68 0.77 16.26
N SER A 36 -2.77 0.17 17.44
CA SER A 36 -2.14 0.70 18.65
C SER A 36 -0.79 0.06 18.95
N GLY A 37 -0.54 -1.15 18.43
CA GLY A 37 0.64 -1.95 18.77
C GLY A 37 0.68 -2.40 20.23
N SER A 38 -0.42 -2.27 20.97
CA SER A 38 -0.50 -2.63 22.40
C SER A 38 -0.32 -4.14 22.65
N ASN A 39 -0.52 -4.96 21.62
CA ASN A 39 -0.22 -6.39 21.63
C ASN A 39 1.29 -6.71 21.47
N GLY A 40 2.14 -5.70 21.28
CA GLY A 40 3.58 -5.84 21.09
C GLY A 40 4.01 -6.17 19.66
N ALA A 41 3.09 -6.25 18.69
CA ALA A 41 3.39 -6.52 17.30
C ALA A 41 3.43 -5.21 16.47
N GLY A 42 4.44 -5.12 15.60
CA GLY A 42 4.61 -4.03 14.65
C GLY A 42 4.91 -4.56 13.25
N LEU A 43 4.26 -3.98 12.24
CA LEU A 43 4.44 -4.31 10.84
C LEU A 43 4.83 -3.06 10.06
N LEU A 44 5.81 -3.20 9.17
CA LEU A 44 6.18 -2.21 8.18
C LEU A 44 5.71 -2.72 6.81
N SER A 45 4.67 -2.12 6.24
CA SER A 45 4.21 -2.47 4.89
C SER A 45 4.87 -1.55 3.87
N ILE A 46 5.47 -2.14 2.84
CA ILE A 46 6.22 -1.46 1.78
C ILE A 46 5.47 -1.68 0.48
N TYR A 47 4.97 -0.59 -0.11
CA TYR A 47 4.23 -0.63 -1.36
C TYR A 47 5.19 -0.54 -2.58
N ASP A 48 4.65 -0.84 -3.76
CA ASP A 48 5.39 -0.86 -5.02
C ASP A 48 5.84 0.54 -5.48
N ILE A 49 6.67 0.64 -6.51
CA ILE A 49 7.21 1.88 -7.08
C ILE A 49 6.14 2.90 -7.52
N PHE A 50 4.88 2.48 -7.65
CA PHE A 50 3.76 3.31 -8.10
C PHE A 50 3.13 4.18 -7.00
N GLY A 51 3.58 4.06 -5.75
CA GLY A 51 3.11 4.94 -4.67
C GLY A 51 1.88 4.42 -3.94
N PHE A 52 1.25 5.31 -3.17
CA PHE A 52 0.04 4.98 -2.41
C PHE A 52 -1.17 4.78 -3.31
N HIS A 53 -1.87 3.68 -3.06
CA HIS A 53 -3.21 3.40 -3.55
C HIS A 53 -4.16 3.13 -2.40
N SER A 54 -5.46 3.30 -2.66
CA SER A 54 -6.53 3.01 -1.68
C SER A 54 -6.43 1.59 -1.12
N ASN A 55 -5.98 0.64 -1.94
CA ASN A 55 -5.74 -0.75 -1.54
C ASN A 55 -4.66 -0.88 -0.46
N ASN A 56 -3.63 -0.01 -0.44
CA ASN A 56 -2.61 -0.06 0.62
C ASN A 56 -3.19 0.33 1.98
N TYR A 57 -4.12 1.30 2.00
CA TYR A 57 -4.83 1.65 3.24
C TYR A 57 -5.72 0.51 3.71
N GLU A 58 -6.48 -0.10 2.79
CA GLU A 58 -7.33 -1.24 3.10
C GLU A 58 -6.54 -2.45 3.61
N GLU A 59 -5.40 -2.75 2.98
CA GLU A 59 -4.48 -3.81 3.41
C GLU A 59 -3.97 -3.54 4.83
N ALA A 60 -3.46 -2.34 5.09
CA ALA A 60 -2.92 -1.98 6.40
C ALA A 60 -3.98 -2.08 7.51
N ASP A 61 -5.19 -1.57 7.24
CA ASP A 61 -6.30 -1.63 8.18
C ASP A 61 -6.70 -3.08 8.48
N ARG A 62 -6.81 -3.94 7.45
CA ARG A 62 -7.12 -5.37 7.61
C ARG A 62 -6.03 -6.14 8.34
N LEU A 63 -4.76 -5.82 8.09
CA LEU A 63 -3.63 -6.43 8.80
C LEU A 63 -3.65 -6.07 10.28
N SER A 64 -3.90 -4.80 10.60
CA SER A 64 -4.00 -4.36 11.99
C SER A 64 -5.15 -5.05 12.71
N GLU A 65 -6.34 -5.10 12.09
CA GLU A 65 -7.52 -5.77 12.63
C GLU A 65 -7.32 -7.28 12.81
N GLY A 66 -6.72 -7.95 11.81
CA GLY A 66 -6.49 -9.40 11.83
C GLY A 66 -5.38 -9.85 12.78
N LEU A 67 -4.52 -8.93 13.20
CA LEU A 67 -3.42 -9.17 14.14
C LEU A 67 -3.67 -8.45 15.48
N ASP A 68 -4.92 -8.47 15.96
CA ASP A 68 -5.31 -7.97 17.29
C ASP A 68 -4.80 -6.55 17.62
N GLY A 69 -4.88 -5.64 16.64
CA GLY A 69 -4.49 -4.24 16.79
C GLY A 69 -3.00 -3.97 16.69
N ALA A 70 -2.24 -4.85 16.03
CA ALA A 70 -0.84 -4.63 15.68
C ALA A 70 -0.64 -3.26 15.00
N LEU A 71 0.46 -2.58 15.33
CA LEU A 71 0.79 -1.30 14.70
C LEU A 71 1.30 -1.55 13.28
N VAL A 72 0.56 -1.11 12.28
CA VAL A 72 0.98 -1.16 10.87
C VAL A 72 1.40 0.24 10.43
N VAL A 73 2.61 0.33 9.88
CA VAL A 73 3.20 1.57 9.36
C VAL A 73 3.46 1.41 7.87
N VAL A 74 2.98 2.36 7.08
CA VAL A 74 3.18 2.43 5.63
C VAL A 74 3.88 3.75 5.30
N PRO A 75 5.22 3.76 5.18
CA PRO A 75 5.99 4.98 4.96
C PRO A 75 5.99 5.44 3.50
N ASP A 76 5.93 6.75 3.29
CA ASP A 76 6.10 7.37 1.97
C ASP A 76 7.57 7.43 1.58
N PHE A 77 8.11 6.35 1.03
CA PHE A 77 9.51 6.31 0.61
C PHE A 77 9.83 7.19 -0.60
N PHE A 78 8.80 7.61 -1.35
CA PHE A 78 8.99 8.40 -2.57
C PHE A 78 8.65 9.88 -2.38
N ASP A 79 8.31 10.32 -1.15
CA ASP A 79 7.96 11.72 -0.85
C ASP A 79 6.89 12.26 -1.82
N GLY A 80 5.84 11.46 -2.05
CA GLY A 80 4.76 11.80 -2.97
C GLY A 80 5.17 11.83 -4.45
N LYS A 81 6.37 11.38 -4.82
CA LYS A 81 6.91 11.34 -6.19
C LYS A 81 7.16 9.90 -6.67
N PRO A 82 6.15 9.02 -6.68
CA PRO A 82 6.31 7.66 -7.17
C PRO A 82 6.56 7.61 -8.69
N TRP A 83 6.97 6.44 -9.18
CA TRP A 83 7.05 6.20 -10.61
C TRP A 83 5.66 6.25 -11.25
N PRO A 84 5.46 7.00 -12.34
CA PRO A 84 4.15 7.15 -12.95
C PRO A 84 3.69 5.85 -13.62
N ALA A 85 2.49 5.38 -13.28
CA ALA A 85 1.89 4.18 -13.88
C ALA A 85 1.76 4.25 -15.41
N SER A 86 1.66 5.45 -15.99
CA SER A 86 1.62 5.64 -17.45
C SER A 86 2.91 5.25 -18.18
N LYS A 87 4.02 5.07 -17.46
CA LYS A 87 5.29 4.55 -18.00
C LYS A 87 5.43 3.04 -17.88
N TYR A 88 4.35 2.34 -17.51
CA TYR A 88 4.28 0.88 -17.51
C TYR A 88 3.54 0.40 -18.77
N PRO A 89 4.00 -0.68 -19.45
CA PRO A 89 5.23 -1.41 -19.17
C PRO A 89 6.49 -0.59 -19.54
N PRO A 90 7.66 -0.88 -18.93
CA PRO A 90 8.91 -0.23 -19.30
C PRO A 90 9.23 -0.42 -20.79
N ASN A 91 9.64 0.67 -21.45
CA ASN A 91 10.08 0.63 -22.85
C ASN A 91 11.61 0.67 -22.88
N THR A 92 12.23 -0.49 -22.75
CA THR A 92 13.69 -0.67 -22.89
C THR A 92 13.98 -1.55 -24.10
N PRO A 93 15.02 -1.25 -24.90
CA PRO A 93 15.55 -2.23 -25.85
C PRO A 93 16.01 -3.47 -25.07
N GLU A 94 15.57 -4.66 -25.49
CA GLU A 94 16.05 -5.94 -24.98
C GLU A 94 17.46 -6.27 -25.50
#